data_AF-A0A934P2N3-F1
#
_entry.id   AF-A0A934P2N3-F1
#
_cell.length_a   1.000
_cell.length_b   1.000
_cell.length_c   1.000
_cell.angle_alpha   90.00
_cell.angle_beta   90.00
_cell.angle_gamma   90.00
#
_symmetry.space_group_name_H-M   'P 1'
#
loop_
_entity.id
_entity.type
_entity.pdbx_description
1 polymer ?
#
loop_
_entity_poly.entity_id
_entity_poly.type
_entity_poly.pdbx_seq_one_letter_code
_entity_poly.pdbx_strand_id
1 'polypeptide(L)'
;MRQHSATLDFSDQRQLLRFMLSHVARTNAPLARPAALARLLVLGRAYGDISKDVCEAAQILGRRCGYDPDHLTDLASSYENWDGSGFPGKAAGEAIPLPVRVVQVASLAVAGHRHGGVRGGADLVRERSGRGLDPSVSVAFLADPDMVLAPIQVVGSLWDAVVAAAPEVAPMAPDEVDDALRAIADFTDLKSPYLIGHSSGVAELAAHAAVVAGLEPEYMCLLRRAGYVHDIGRIGISASIWGRPGPLRPDEWELVRLHPYYTDRVLDRTPFLRELSAVASQHHERLDGSGYSRGIERMPKPARILAAADVYHAMRERRPHRPALTPQAAATQLHAEVGARHLDGNAVDAVLEAVANPVPTDLPTIPGLTAAEVGVLIEVGRGRDNKEIGRTLGLAAKQVDGMLASIYPTIGVGTRAGATLYALERRIVPTIVRASPHSGARSRYAD
;
A
#
# COMPACT_ATOMS: atom_id res chain seq x y z
N MET A 1 15.11 -15.53 1.96
CA MET A 1 15.40 -14.47 0.98
C MET A 1 15.65 -13.12 1.66
N ARG A 2 14.72 -12.62 2.51
CA ARG A 2 14.85 -11.30 3.18
C ARG A 2 16.05 -11.15 4.14
N GLN A 3 16.48 -12.23 4.81
CA GLN A 3 17.59 -12.16 5.77
C GLN A 3 18.96 -11.93 5.09
N HIS A 4 19.28 -12.67 4.02
CA HIS A 4 20.55 -12.48 3.30
C HIS A 4 20.54 -11.33 2.30
N SER A 5 19.38 -10.84 1.85
CA SER A 5 19.36 -9.71 0.90
C SER A 5 19.72 -8.37 1.56
N ALA A 6 19.50 -8.23 2.88
CA ALA A 6 19.71 -6.99 3.60
C ALA A 6 21.18 -6.58 3.77
N THR A 7 22.12 -7.51 3.61
CA THR A 7 23.57 -7.27 3.73
C THR A 7 24.29 -7.23 2.37
N LEU A 8 23.57 -7.49 1.28
CA LEU A 8 24.16 -7.54 -0.05
C LEU A 8 24.46 -6.15 -0.57
N ASP A 9 25.60 -6.03 -1.25
CA ASP A 9 25.85 -4.88 -2.08
C ASP A 9 25.15 -5.05 -3.43
N PHE A 10 24.09 -4.29 -3.66
CA PHE A 10 23.42 -4.29 -4.96
C PHE A 10 24.17 -3.44 -6.01
N SER A 11 25.12 -2.58 -5.60
CA SER A 11 26.00 -1.86 -6.55
C SER A 11 27.28 -2.65 -6.89
N ASP A 12 27.72 -3.59 -6.05
CA ASP A 12 28.74 -4.57 -6.44
C ASP A 12 28.13 -5.64 -7.35
N GLN A 13 28.29 -5.44 -8.66
CA GLN A 13 27.83 -6.36 -9.69
C GLN A 13 28.28 -7.81 -9.45
N ARG A 14 29.42 -8.05 -8.79
CA ARG A 14 29.92 -9.41 -8.51
C ARG A 14 29.23 -10.07 -7.32
N GLN A 15 28.82 -9.30 -6.31
CA GLN A 15 28.01 -9.82 -5.21
C GLN A 15 26.58 -10.09 -5.67
N LEU A 16 26.00 -9.15 -6.42
CA LEU A 16 24.68 -9.28 -7.01
C LEU A 16 24.57 -10.52 -7.91
N LEU A 17 25.53 -10.71 -8.83
CA LEU A 17 25.57 -11.91 -9.69
C LEU A 17 25.68 -13.20 -8.87
N ARG A 18 26.57 -13.25 -7.87
CA ARG A 18 26.71 -14.43 -7.00
C ARG A 18 25.44 -14.73 -6.23
N PHE A 19 24.78 -13.71 -5.69
CA PHE A 19 23.49 -13.88 -5.02
C PHE A 19 22.43 -14.40 -5.98
N MET A 20 22.27 -13.79 -7.15
CA MET A 20 21.30 -14.18 -8.18
C MET A 20 21.54 -15.62 -8.65
N LEU A 21 22.79 -15.99 -8.95
CA LEU A 21 23.18 -17.35 -9.34
C LEU A 21 22.89 -18.36 -8.22
N SER A 22 23.25 -18.04 -6.97
CA SER A 22 22.99 -18.91 -5.82
C SER A 22 21.49 -19.07 -5.53
N HIS A 23 20.69 -18.05 -5.83
CA HIS A 23 19.25 -18.07 -5.67
C HIS A 23 18.61 -18.96 -6.73
N VAL A 24 18.94 -18.75 -8.01
CA VAL A 24 18.48 -19.59 -9.13
C VAL A 24 18.86 -21.04 -8.94
N ALA A 25 20.08 -21.30 -8.48
CA ALA A 25 20.54 -22.67 -8.22
C ALA A 25 19.73 -23.37 -7.13
N ARG A 26 19.30 -22.64 -6.09
CA ARG A 26 18.52 -23.18 -4.96
C ARG A 26 17.03 -23.36 -5.27
N THR A 27 16.44 -22.49 -6.08
CA THR A 27 14.98 -22.46 -6.30
C THR A 27 14.52 -23.15 -7.57
N ASN A 28 15.44 -23.45 -8.50
CA ASN A 28 15.10 -24.03 -9.79
C ASN A 28 15.87 -25.33 -10.05
N ALA A 29 15.16 -26.34 -10.55
CA ALA A 29 15.75 -27.57 -11.06
C ALA A 29 16.78 -27.27 -12.17
N PRO A 30 17.83 -28.09 -12.35
CA PRO A 30 18.95 -27.78 -13.25
C PRO A 30 18.54 -27.36 -14.66
N LEU A 31 17.50 -28.01 -15.21
CA LEU A 31 16.98 -27.73 -16.56
C LEU A 31 16.21 -26.39 -16.67
N ALA A 32 15.69 -25.86 -15.55
CA ALA A 32 14.93 -24.59 -15.52
C ALA A 32 15.80 -23.36 -15.22
N ARG A 33 17.06 -23.56 -14.79
CA ARG A 33 18.00 -22.49 -14.40
C ARG A 33 18.33 -21.50 -15.52
N PRO A 34 18.54 -21.91 -16.79
CA PRO A 34 18.86 -20.96 -17.87
C PRO A 34 17.73 -19.93 -18.09
N ALA A 35 16.47 -20.38 -18.09
CA ALA A 35 15.31 -19.51 -18.23
C ALA A 35 15.10 -18.61 -17.00
N ALA A 36 15.34 -19.13 -15.80
CA ALA A 36 15.27 -18.34 -14.57
C ALA A 36 16.35 -17.25 -14.53
N LEU A 37 17.56 -17.54 -15.00
CA LEU A 37 18.66 -16.57 -15.10
C LEU A 37 18.35 -15.45 -16.12
N ALA A 38 17.79 -15.82 -17.28
CA ALA A 38 17.35 -14.85 -18.28
C ALA A 38 16.26 -13.91 -17.75
N ARG A 39 15.26 -14.44 -17.02
CA ARG A 39 14.22 -13.63 -16.36
C ARG A 39 14.81 -12.66 -15.34
N LEU A 40 15.79 -13.11 -14.57
CA LEU A 40 16.49 -12.28 -13.57
C LEU A 40 17.33 -11.16 -14.21
N LEU A 41 17.96 -11.39 -15.35
CA LEU A 41 18.67 -10.35 -16.12
C LEU A 41 17.72 -9.29 -16.69
N VAL A 42 16.53 -9.70 -17.14
CA VAL A 42 15.46 -8.78 -17.56
C VAL A 42 14.95 -7.96 -16.37
N LEU A 43 14.75 -8.59 -15.21
CA LEU A 43 14.39 -7.92 -13.95
C LEU A 43 15.46 -6.95 -13.45
N GLY A 44 16.74 -7.25 -13.66
CA GLY A 44 17.86 -6.37 -13.30
C GLY A 44 17.87 -5.06 -14.10
N ARG A 45 17.47 -5.09 -15.39
CA ARG A 45 17.27 -3.87 -16.19
C ARG A 45 16.00 -3.09 -15.79
N ALA A 46 14.96 -3.79 -15.33
CA ALA A 46 13.73 -3.19 -14.81
C ALA A 46 13.90 -2.55 -13.41
N TYR A 47 15.01 -2.82 -12.71
CA TYR A 47 15.25 -2.33 -11.34
C TYR A 47 15.39 -0.80 -11.26
N GLY A 48 15.91 -0.17 -12.32
CA GLY A 48 15.98 1.28 -12.41
C GLY A 48 14.60 1.94 -12.51
N ASP A 49 13.73 1.41 -13.37
CA ASP A 49 12.37 1.92 -13.51
C ASP A 49 11.55 1.72 -12.22
N ILE A 50 11.68 0.56 -11.57
CA ILE A 50 11.02 0.27 -10.28
C ILE A 50 11.46 1.25 -9.18
N SER A 51 12.73 1.62 -9.14
CA SER A 51 13.26 2.50 -8.09
C SER A 51 12.78 3.95 -8.28
N LYS A 52 12.62 4.40 -9.53
CA LYS A 52 11.98 5.69 -9.84
C LYS A 52 10.52 5.73 -9.38
N ASP A 53 9.77 4.66 -9.64
CA ASP A 53 8.37 4.52 -9.20
C ASP A 53 8.25 4.61 -7.66
N VAL A 54 9.17 3.99 -6.93
CA VAL A 54 9.20 4.03 -5.45
C VAL A 54 9.48 5.44 -4.92
N CYS A 55 10.47 6.14 -5.48
CA CYS A 55 10.79 7.51 -5.04
C CYS A 55 9.65 8.49 -5.32
N GLU A 56 9.02 8.41 -6.50
CA GLU A 56 7.87 9.26 -6.83
C GLU A 56 6.67 8.99 -5.91
N ALA A 57 6.37 7.70 -5.64
CA ALA A 57 5.31 7.33 -4.71
C ALA A 57 5.59 7.84 -3.29
N ALA A 58 6.84 7.72 -2.80
CA ALA A 58 7.24 8.20 -1.49
C ALA A 58 7.08 9.72 -1.35
N GLN A 59 7.43 10.49 -2.39
CA GLN A 59 7.25 11.95 -2.40
C GLN A 59 5.77 12.35 -2.39
N ILE A 60 4.93 11.70 -3.20
CA ILE A 60 3.49 11.98 -3.24
C ILE A 60 2.85 11.67 -1.88
N LEU A 61 3.15 10.51 -1.30
CA LEU A 61 2.62 10.10 0.00
C LEU A 61 3.14 10.99 1.13
N GLY A 62 4.44 11.34 1.10
CA GLY A 62 5.05 12.22 2.08
C GLY A 62 4.38 13.60 2.14
N ARG A 63 4.11 14.22 0.99
CA ARG A 63 3.39 15.51 0.96
C ARG A 63 2.01 15.41 1.59
N ARG A 64 1.29 14.32 1.32
CA ARG A 64 -0.05 14.06 1.86
C ARG A 64 -0.06 13.74 3.35
N CYS A 65 1.08 13.33 3.90
CA CYS A 65 1.27 13.18 5.34
C CYS A 65 1.78 14.47 6.02
N GLY A 66 1.85 15.59 5.30
CA GLY A 66 2.27 16.89 5.84
C GLY A 66 3.78 17.09 5.94
N TYR A 67 4.60 16.24 5.29
CA TYR A 67 6.04 16.44 5.28
C TYR A 67 6.46 17.60 4.37
N ASP A 68 7.45 18.36 4.83
CA ASP A 68 8.02 19.48 4.10
C ASP A 68 8.59 19.02 2.73
N PRO A 69 8.30 19.75 1.63
CA PRO A 69 8.81 19.42 0.30
C PRO A 69 10.33 19.28 0.19
N ASP A 70 11.10 20.03 0.98
CA ASP A 70 12.57 19.99 0.95
C ASP A 70 13.06 18.63 1.49
N HIS A 71 12.48 18.15 2.59
CA HIS A 71 12.77 16.81 3.13
C HIS A 71 12.38 15.67 2.17
N LEU A 72 11.34 15.86 1.36
CA LEU A 72 10.91 14.87 0.38
C LEU A 72 11.79 14.85 -0.88
N THR A 73 12.44 15.96 -1.17
CA THR A 73 13.46 16.04 -2.22
C THR A 73 14.69 15.25 -1.80
N ASP A 74 15.08 15.31 -0.53
CA ASP A 74 16.18 14.50 0.02
C ASP A 74 15.93 12.99 -0.15
N LEU A 75 14.69 12.52 0.06
CA LEU A 75 14.34 11.11 -0.11
C LEU A 75 14.62 10.56 -1.52
N ALA A 76 14.67 11.42 -2.55
CA ALA A 76 15.02 10.99 -3.91
C ALA A 76 16.44 10.41 -3.99
N SER A 77 17.32 10.81 -3.07
CA SER A 77 18.72 10.38 -3.01
C SER A 77 18.93 9.14 -2.13
N SER A 78 17.86 8.53 -1.59
CA SER A 78 17.96 7.42 -0.61
C SER A 78 18.78 6.23 -1.09
N TYR A 79 18.80 5.99 -2.40
CA TYR A 79 19.52 4.87 -3.03
C TYR A 79 20.81 5.29 -3.75
N GLU A 80 21.24 6.54 -3.60
CA GLU A 80 22.52 7.02 -4.13
C GLU A 80 23.68 6.47 -3.29
N ASN A 81 24.84 6.26 -3.91
CA ASN A 81 26.04 5.82 -3.22
C ASN A 81 27.05 6.96 -3.18
N TRP A 82 27.87 7.00 -2.12
CA TRP A 82 28.90 8.03 -1.98
C TRP A 82 29.84 8.14 -3.20
N ASP A 83 30.21 7.02 -3.81
CA ASP A 83 31.07 6.96 -5.01
C ASP A 83 30.34 7.22 -6.34
N GLY A 84 29.04 7.51 -6.31
CA GLY A 84 28.22 7.75 -7.50
C GLY A 84 27.77 6.49 -8.23
N SER A 85 28.03 5.29 -7.70
CA SER A 85 27.53 4.02 -8.26
C SER A 85 26.06 3.73 -7.91
N GLY A 86 25.42 4.62 -7.16
CA GLY A 86 24.05 4.47 -6.70
C GLY A 86 23.01 4.75 -7.78
N PHE A 87 21.75 4.63 -7.39
CA PHE A 87 20.61 4.84 -8.27
C PHE A 87 19.71 5.93 -7.66
N PRO A 88 19.18 6.91 -8.43
CA PRO A 88 19.19 7.03 -9.89
C PRO A 88 20.49 7.56 -10.53
N GLY A 89 21.57 7.77 -9.78
CA GLY A 89 22.85 8.25 -10.31
C GLY A 89 22.85 9.76 -10.56
N LYS A 90 22.09 10.51 -9.76
CA LYS A 90 21.92 11.98 -9.85
C LYS A 90 22.74 12.74 -8.80
N ALA A 91 23.21 12.07 -7.75
CA ALA A 91 24.04 12.67 -6.71
C ALA A 91 25.17 11.71 -6.28
N ALA A 92 26.30 12.29 -5.86
CA ALA A 92 27.46 11.58 -5.31
C ALA A 92 28.17 12.48 -4.29
N GLY A 93 28.94 11.89 -3.39
CA GLY A 93 29.66 12.64 -2.36
C GLY A 93 28.75 13.56 -1.53
N GLU A 94 29.19 14.79 -1.33
CA GLU A 94 28.47 15.81 -0.54
C GLU A 94 27.18 16.32 -1.22
N ALA A 95 26.97 16.04 -2.51
CA ALA A 95 25.70 16.33 -3.17
C ALA A 95 24.56 15.44 -2.65
N ILE A 96 24.87 14.35 -1.94
CA ILE A 96 23.88 13.57 -1.21
C ILE A 96 23.57 14.30 0.12
N PRO A 97 22.30 14.62 0.41
CA PRO A 97 21.93 15.32 1.64
C PRO A 97 22.42 14.61 2.90
N LEU A 98 22.87 15.36 3.90
CA LEU A 98 23.42 14.79 5.15
C LEU A 98 22.42 13.84 5.85
N PRO A 99 21.10 14.15 5.97
CA PRO A 99 20.15 13.24 6.57
C PRO A 99 20.10 11.87 5.87
N VAL A 100 20.19 11.86 4.54
CA VAL A 100 20.22 10.62 3.74
C VAL A 100 21.48 9.82 4.03
N ARG A 101 22.65 10.47 4.06
CA ARG A 101 23.93 9.83 4.38
C ARG A 101 23.92 9.19 5.78
N VAL A 102 23.30 9.85 6.76
CA VAL A 102 23.08 9.30 8.12
C VAL A 102 22.16 8.08 8.08
N VAL A 103 21.01 8.15 7.39
CA VAL A 103 20.07 7.04 7.27
C VAL A 103 20.69 5.83 6.57
N GLN A 104 21.55 6.03 5.57
CA GLN A 104 22.25 4.95 4.86
C GLN A 104 23.21 4.19 5.79
N VAL A 105 24.02 4.92 6.56
CA VAL A 105 24.93 4.32 7.56
C VAL A 105 24.12 3.56 8.63
N ALA A 106 23.07 4.20 9.18
CA ALA A 106 22.22 3.58 10.20
C ALA A 106 21.52 2.31 9.69
N SER A 107 20.99 2.34 8.47
CA SER A 107 20.29 1.21 7.85
C SER A 107 21.22 0.00 7.68
N LEU A 108 22.44 0.23 7.21
CA LEU A 108 23.43 -0.85 7.04
C LEU A 108 23.94 -1.36 8.40
N ALA A 109 24.17 -0.47 9.36
CA ALA A 109 24.58 -0.84 10.72
C ALA A 109 23.55 -1.75 11.39
N VAL A 110 22.25 -1.40 11.32
CA VAL A 110 21.15 -2.22 11.85
C VAL A 110 21.05 -3.57 11.11
N ALA A 111 21.25 -3.59 9.79
CA ALA A 111 21.25 -4.83 9.02
C ALA A 111 22.41 -5.76 9.42
N GLY A 112 23.61 -5.22 9.63
CA GLY A 112 24.77 -5.97 10.13
C GLY A 112 24.59 -6.43 11.57
N HIS A 113 23.99 -5.60 12.42
CA HIS A 113 23.71 -5.91 13.82
C HIS A 113 22.84 -7.15 13.99
N ARG A 114 21.81 -7.30 13.15
CA ARG A 114 20.95 -8.50 13.15
C ARG A 114 21.68 -9.82 12.92
N HIS A 115 22.87 -9.79 12.33
CA HIS A 115 23.65 -10.98 11.99
C HIS A 115 24.87 -11.19 12.91
N GLY A 116 25.54 -10.11 13.31
CA GLY A 116 26.81 -10.18 14.05
C GLY A 116 26.87 -9.27 15.28
N GLY A 117 25.73 -8.79 15.78
CA GLY A 117 25.67 -7.79 16.84
C GLY A 117 26.40 -6.50 16.47
N VAL A 118 26.81 -5.72 17.47
CA VAL A 118 27.49 -4.44 17.25
C VAL A 118 28.68 -4.55 16.30
N ARG A 119 29.49 -5.62 16.45
CA ARG A 119 30.61 -5.90 15.57
C ARG A 119 30.19 -6.10 14.11
N GLY A 120 29.15 -6.89 13.86
CA GLY A 120 28.62 -7.08 12.51
C GLY A 120 28.11 -5.79 11.85
N GLY A 121 27.51 -4.89 12.64
CA GLY A 121 27.15 -3.54 12.17
C GLY A 121 28.37 -2.70 11.81
N ALA A 122 29.36 -2.64 12.72
CA ALA A 122 30.61 -1.92 12.51
C ALA A 122 31.41 -2.43 11.31
N ASP A 123 31.48 -3.74 11.12
CA ASP A 123 32.22 -4.36 10.03
C ASP A 123 31.60 -4.04 8.67
N LEU A 124 30.27 -4.11 8.53
CA LEU A 124 29.59 -3.73 7.29
C LEU A 124 29.75 -2.23 6.97
N VAL A 125 29.63 -1.35 7.97
CA VAL A 125 29.84 0.09 7.75
C VAL A 125 31.28 0.35 7.30
N ARG A 126 32.26 -0.29 7.95
CA ARG A 126 33.67 -0.16 7.58
C ARG A 126 33.95 -0.67 6.15
N GLU A 127 33.33 -1.78 5.76
CA GLU A 127 33.46 -2.35 4.40
C GLU A 127 32.93 -1.40 3.32
N ARG A 128 31.84 -0.68 3.60
CA ARG A 128 31.16 0.19 2.60
C ARG A 128 31.57 1.66 2.64
N SER A 129 32.28 2.08 3.67
CA SER A 129 32.81 3.45 3.82
C SER A 129 33.65 3.87 2.62
N GLY A 130 33.35 5.03 2.04
CA GLY A 130 34.03 5.58 0.85
C GLY A 130 33.58 4.99 -0.49
N ARG A 131 32.66 4.02 -0.48
CA ARG A 131 32.00 3.50 -1.68
C ARG A 131 30.50 3.74 -1.60
N GLY A 132 29.78 2.88 -0.88
CA GLY A 132 28.35 3.03 -0.65
C GLY A 132 28.03 4.14 0.36
N LEU A 133 28.90 4.33 1.36
CA LEU A 133 28.64 5.21 2.50
C LEU A 133 29.63 6.37 2.58
N ASP A 134 29.15 7.50 3.10
CA ASP A 134 29.98 8.66 3.43
C ASP A 134 31.06 8.29 4.47
N PRO A 135 32.36 8.51 4.19
CA PRO A 135 33.44 8.27 5.14
C PRO A 135 33.29 9.04 6.46
N SER A 136 32.86 10.30 6.43
CA SER A 136 32.75 11.17 7.60
C SER A 136 31.66 10.67 8.57
N VAL A 137 30.49 10.33 8.05
CA VAL A 137 29.39 9.75 8.82
C VAL A 137 29.74 8.34 9.31
N SER A 138 30.44 7.55 8.48
CA SER A 138 30.93 6.23 8.88
C SER A 138 31.90 6.33 10.04
N VAL A 139 32.84 7.28 10.02
CA VAL A 139 33.76 7.56 11.13
C VAL A 139 33.01 7.97 12.39
N ALA A 140 32.00 8.84 12.28
CA ALA A 140 31.19 9.27 13.42
C ALA A 140 30.46 8.08 14.08
N PHE A 141 29.87 7.18 13.29
CA PHE A 141 29.26 5.95 13.80
C PHE A 141 30.32 5.00 14.43
N LEU A 142 31.45 4.83 13.76
CA LEU A 142 32.53 3.92 14.19
C LEU A 142 33.29 4.40 15.44
N ALA A 143 33.11 5.66 15.84
CA ALA A 143 33.70 6.20 17.07
C ALA A 143 33.13 5.52 18.32
N ASP A 144 31.82 5.21 18.34
CA ASP A 144 31.17 4.47 19.42
C ASP A 144 29.92 3.70 18.92
N PRO A 145 30.11 2.55 18.24
CA PRO A 145 29.01 1.74 17.73
C PRO A 145 28.10 1.19 18.82
N ASP A 146 28.65 0.91 20.01
CA ASP A 146 27.91 0.39 21.15
C ASP A 146 26.89 1.42 21.64
N MET A 147 27.30 2.69 21.80
CA MET A 147 26.39 3.78 22.17
C MET A 147 25.31 3.99 21.11
N VAL A 148 25.67 4.07 19.83
CA VAL A 148 24.70 4.34 18.75
C VAL A 148 23.69 3.20 18.58
N LEU A 149 24.12 1.94 18.77
CA LEU A 149 23.25 0.77 18.66
C LEU A 149 22.65 0.32 20.00
N ALA A 150 22.95 0.98 21.11
CA ALA A 150 22.35 0.64 22.40
C ALA A 150 20.81 0.67 22.36
N PRO A 151 20.13 1.68 21.74
CA PRO A 151 18.67 1.77 21.75
C PRO A 151 17.96 0.56 21.12
N ILE A 152 18.56 -0.08 20.11
CA ILE A 152 17.97 -1.28 19.47
C ILE A 152 18.18 -2.56 20.30
N GLN A 153 19.00 -2.50 21.35
CA GLN A 153 19.28 -3.61 22.26
C GLN A 153 18.44 -3.55 23.55
N VAL A 154 17.75 -2.44 23.81
CA VAL A 154 16.96 -2.24 25.03
C VAL A 154 15.74 -3.16 25.05
N VAL A 155 15.47 -3.74 26.23
CA VAL A 155 14.20 -4.42 26.53
C VAL A 155 13.14 -3.36 26.81
N GLY A 156 12.31 -3.07 25.80
CA GLY A 156 11.26 -2.04 25.85
C GLY A 156 10.71 -1.71 24.47
N SER A 157 9.92 -0.64 24.37
CA SER A 157 9.41 -0.16 23.08
C SER A 157 10.45 0.77 22.43
N LEU A 158 11.15 0.29 21.40
CA LEU A 158 12.01 1.14 20.54
C LEU A 158 11.24 2.35 19.99
N TRP A 159 9.94 2.16 19.73
CA TRP A 159 9.06 3.24 19.29
C TRP A 159 8.98 4.37 20.32
N ASP A 160 8.83 4.05 21.60
CA ASP A 160 8.72 5.04 22.66
C ASP A 160 10.05 5.80 22.83
N ALA A 161 11.18 5.11 22.68
CA ALA A 161 12.50 5.73 22.69
C ALA A 161 12.69 6.70 21.51
N VAL A 162 12.20 6.34 20.32
CA VAL A 162 12.21 7.23 19.14
C VAL A 162 11.31 8.45 19.35
N VAL A 163 10.09 8.24 19.86
CA VAL A 163 9.15 9.34 20.16
C VAL A 163 9.72 10.28 21.21
N ALA A 164 10.38 9.76 22.25
CA ALA A 164 11.02 10.58 23.29
C ALA A 164 12.25 11.36 22.80
N ALA A 165 12.94 10.86 21.77
CA ALA A 165 14.08 11.54 21.15
C ALA A 165 13.68 12.52 20.04
N ALA A 166 12.43 12.48 19.57
CA ALA A 166 11.96 13.35 18.51
C ALA A 166 11.89 14.80 19.00
N PRO A 167 12.23 15.79 18.14
CA PRO A 167 11.96 17.19 18.47
C PRO A 167 10.46 17.40 18.68
N GLU A 168 10.09 18.40 19.49
CA GLU A 168 8.69 18.78 19.64
C GLU A 168 8.09 19.13 18.28
N VAL A 169 7.11 18.33 17.85
CA VAL A 169 6.34 18.52 16.63
C VAL A 169 4.96 19.05 17.00
N ALA A 170 4.49 20.04 16.24
CA ALA A 170 3.14 20.55 16.39
C ALA A 170 2.13 19.41 16.16
N PRO A 171 1.03 19.36 16.93
CA PRO A 171 -0.03 18.40 16.67
C PRO A 171 -0.66 18.67 15.30
N MET A 172 -0.97 17.60 14.57
CA MET A 172 -1.68 17.70 13.30
C MET A 172 -3.10 18.23 13.50
N ALA A 173 -3.56 19.09 12.61
CA ALA A 173 -4.96 19.50 12.54
C ALA A 173 -5.86 18.31 12.12
N PRO A 174 -7.15 18.31 12.49
CA PRO A 174 -8.04 17.17 12.21
C PRO A 174 -8.16 16.79 10.73
N ASP A 175 -8.10 17.75 9.82
CA ASP A 175 -8.10 17.58 8.37
C ASP A 175 -6.79 16.99 7.85
N GLU A 176 -5.64 17.43 8.39
CA GLU A 176 -4.33 16.84 8.09
C GLU A 176 -4.27 15.35 8.50
N VAL A 177 -4.91 14.99 9.62
CA VAL A 177 -5.02 13.60 10.07
C VAL A 177 -5.82 12.76 9.06
N ASP A 178 -6.96 13.27 8.58
CA ASP A 178 -7.77 12.57 7.58
C ASP A 178 -6.99 12.36 6.27
N ASP A 179 -6.23 13.37 5.84
CA ASP A 179 -5.39 13.28 4.65
C ASP A 179 -4.25 12.28 4.80
N ALA A 180 -3.61 12.22 5.97
CA ALA A 180 -2.57 11.23 6.27
C ALA A 180 -3.13 9.80 6.33
N LEU A 181 -4.28 9.58 6.99
CA LEU A 181 -4.93 8.27 7.02
C LEU A 181 -5.32 7.81 5.61
N ARG A 182 -5.82 8.72 4.78
CA ARG A 182 -6.13 8.45 3.37
C ARG A 182 -4.87 8.16 2.54
N ALA A 183 -3.75 8.84 2.79
CA ALA A 183 -2.48 8.52 2.14
C ALA A 183 -2.00 7.10 2.50
N ILE A 184 -2.15 6.71 3.76
CA ILE A 184 -1.85 5.36 4.24
C ILE A 184 -2.78 4.32 3.58
N ALA A 185 -4.06 4.65 3.40
CA ALA A 185 -5.03 3.81 2.68
C ALA A 185 -4.56 3.54 1.24
N ASP A 186 -4.25 4.59 0.49
CA ASP A 186 -3.80 4.48 -0.90
C ASP A 186 -2.48 3.70 -1.01
N PHE A 187 -1.54 3.93 -0.09
CA PHE A 187 -0.30 3.16 -0.01
C PHE A 187 -0.55 1.67 0.25
N THR A 188 -1.51 1.37 1.12
CA THR A 188 -1.92 -0.01 1.43
C THR A 188 -2.51 -0.69 0.21
N ASP A 189 -3.38 0.00 -0.50
CA ASP A 189 -4.07 -0.49 -1.69
C ASP A 189 -3.11 -0.70 -2.88
N LEU A 190 -2.02 0.07 -2.99
CA LEU A 190 -0.97 -0.13 -4.00
C LEU A 190 -0.30 -1.52 -3.92
N LYS A 191 -0.53 -2.28 -2.85
CA LYS A 191 -0.05 -3.65 -2.71
C LYS A 191 -0.50 -4.58 -3.83
N SER A 192 -1.65 -4.30 -4.45
CA SER A 192 -2.20 -5.06 -5.58
C SER A 192 -3.10 -4.19 -6.45
N PRO A 193 -3.01 -4.26 -7.79
CA PRO A 193 -3.89 -3.50 -8.68
C PRO A 193 -5.39 -3.71 -8.43
N TYR A 194 -5.77 -4.87 -7.88
CA TYR A 194 -7.17 -5.22 -7.57
C TYR A 194 -7.69 -4.58 -6.27
N LEU A 195 -6.83 -3.90 -5.52
CA LEU A 195 -7.18 -3.23 -4.28
C LEU A 195 -7.21 -1.71 -4.45
N ILE A 196 -6.84 -1.16 -5.61
CA ILE A 196 -6.71 0.29 -5.76
C ILE A 196 -8.07 0.99 -5.54
N GLY A 197 -8.11 1.85 -4.51
CA GLY A 197 -9.30 2.60 -4.10
C GLY A 197 -10.26 1.82 -3.20
N HIS A 198 -9.92 0.59 -2.84
CA HIS A 198 -10.70 -0.28 -1.96
C HIS A 198 -10.89 0.34 -0.58
N SER A 199 -9.80 0.72 0.07
CA SER A 199 -9.84 1.25 1.44
C SER A 199 -10.64 2.55 1.51
N SER A 200 -10.47 3.43 0.52
CA SER A 200 -11.28 4.65 0.39
C SER A 200 -12.75 4.36 0.11
N GLY A 201 -13.06 3.35 -0.72
CA GLY A 201 -14.43 2.96 -1.02
C GLY A 201 -15.16 2.36 0.17
N VAL A 202 -14.48 1.51 0.94
CA VAL A 202 -14.97 0.98 2.22
C VAL A 202 -15.19 2.10 3.22
N ALA A 203 -14.24 3.03 3.36
CA ALA A 203 -14.34 4.16 4.29
C ALA A 203 -15.57 5.03 4.04
N GLU A 204 -15.80 5.46 2.79
CA GLU A 204 -16.95 6.31 2.47
C GLU A 204 -18.28 5.55 2.60
N LEU A 205 -18.31 4.28 2.18
CA LEU A 205 -19.50 3.46 2.33
C LEU A 205 -19.86 3.22 3.80
N ALA A 206 -18.87 2.90 4.63
CA ALA A 206 -19.07 2.68 6.07
C ALA A 206 -19.51 3.96 6.79
N ALA A 207 -18.92 5.10 6.44
CA ALA A 207 -19.30 6.40 6.97
C ALA A 207 -20.75 6.75 6.60
N HIS A 208 -21.15 6.52 5.35
CA HIS A 208 -22.53 6.77 4.92
C HIS A 208 -23.52 5.81 5.57
N ALA A 209 -23.17 4.51 5.69
CA ALA A 209 -23.97 3.53 6.41
C ALA A 209 -24.14 3.87 7.89
N ALA A 210 -23.16 4.56 8.52
CA ALA A 210 -23.29 5.04 9.89
C ALA A 210 -24.46 6.03 10.06
N VAL A 211 -24.59 6.96 9.10
CA VAL A 211 -25.66 7.96 9.08
C VAL A 211 -27.02 7.28 8.89
N VAL A 212 -27.10 6.34 7.94
CA VAL A 212 -28.31 5.54 7.70
C VAL A 212 -28.71 4.74 8.95
N ALA A 213 -27.73 4.16 9.65
CA ALA A 213 -27.95 3.43 10.89
C ALA A 213 -28.32 4.32 12.10
N GLY A 214 -28.42 5.64 11.91
CA GLY A 214 -28.76 6.60 12.96
C GLY A 214 -27.68 6.72 14.05
N LEU A 215 -26.41 6.50 13.71
CA LEU A 215 -25.30 6.71 14.64
C LEU A 215 -24.97 8.20 14.76
N GLU A 216 -24.44 8.59 15.92
CA GLU A 216 -23.97 9.96 16.16
C GLU A 216 -22.86 10.37 15.16
N PRO A 217 -22.72 11.66 14.82
CA PRO A 217 -21.75 12.14 13.83
C PRO A 217 -20.30 11.74 14.11
N GLU A 218 -19.92 11.55 15.37
CA GLU A 218 -18.60 11.05 15.77
C GLU A 218 -18.29 9.65 15.20
N TYR A 219 -19.31 8.77 15.12
CA TYR A 219 -19.14 7.43 14.57
C TYR A 219 -18.98 7.43 13.05
N MET A 220 -19.54 8.42 12.35
CA MET A 220 -19.28 8.62 10.92
C MET A 220 -17.79 8.90 10.69
N CYS A 221 -17.20 9.80 11.47
CA CYS A 221 -15.77 10.11 11.40
C CYS A 221 -14.91 8.91 11.77
N LEU A 222 -15.25 8.22 12.87
CA LEU A 222 -14.58 6.99 13.30
C LEU A 222 -14.59 5.91 12.22
N LEU A 223 -15.75 5.65 11.60
CA LEU A 223 -15.89 4.63 10.56
C LEU A 223 -15.13 4.99 9.29
N ARG A 224 -15.15 6.26 8.88
CA ARG A 224 -14.35 6.73 7.75
C ARG A 224 -12.86 6.47 8.00
N ARG A 225 -12.36 6.94 9.15
CA ARG A 225 -10.95 6.79 9.54
C ARG A 225 -10.56 5.33 9.69
N ALA A 226 -11.38 4.51 10.33
CA ALA A 226 -11.15 3.08 10.48
C ALA A 226 -11.16 2.38 9.11
N GLY A 227 -12.05 2.75 8.20
CA GLY A 227 -12.09 2.22 6.84
C GLY A 227 -10.83 2.53 6.03
N TYR A 228 -10.24 3.71 6.18
CA TYR A 228 -8.97 4.04 5.53
C TYR A 228 -7.83 3.11 5.96
N VAL A 229 -7.82 2.65 7.21
CA VAL A 229 -6.69 1.87 7.77
C VAL A 229 -7.01 0.42 8.13
N HIS A 230 -8.22 -0.07 7.85
CA HIS A 230 -8.64 -1.44 8.20
C HIS A 230 -7.71 -2.52 7.65
N ASP A 231 -7.11 -2.23 6.49
CA ASP A 231 -6.27 -3.14 5.74
C ASP A 231 -4.77 -2.84 5.82
N ILE A 232 -4.30 -1.88 6.65
CA ILE A 232 -2.88 -1.50 6.67
C ILE A 232 -1.94 -2.69 6.92
N GLY A 233 -2.42 -3.72 7.62
CA GLY A 233 -1.70 -4.98 7.81
C GLY A 233 -1.43 -5.79 6.54
N ARG A 234 -2.12 -5.53 5.41
CA ARG A 234 -1.89 -6.19 4.11
C ARG A 234 -0.46 -5.98 3.61
N ILE A 235 0.19 -4.88 4.03
CA ILE A 235 1.60 -4.60 3.73
C ILE A 235 2.53 -5.73 4.21
N GLY A 236 2.18 -6.38 5.32
CA GLY A 236 2.91 -7.52 5.89
C GLY A 236 2.86 -8.79 5.04
N ILE A 237 1.88 -8.91 4.15
CA ILE A 237 1.64 -10.09 3.31
C ILE A 237 2.29 -9.93 1.93
N SER A 238 2.66 -11.03 1.26
CA SER A 238 3.26 -10.94 -0.07
C SER A 238 2.26 -10.47 -1.12
N ALA A 239 2.68 -9.55 -2.01
CA ALA A 239 1.86 -9.13 -3.16
C ALA A 239 1.50 -10.29 -4.09
N SER A 240 2.36 -11.31 -4.19
CA SER A 240 2.10 -12.51 -4.98
C SER A 240 0.92 -13.35 -4.48
N ILE A 241 0.59 -13.27 -3.19
CA ILE A 241 -0.57 -13.95 -2.61
C ILE A 241 -1.84 -13.18 -2.99
N TRP A 242 -1.83 -11.85 -2.82
CA TRP A 242 -2.96 -10.99 -3.20
C TRP A 242 -3.27 -11.00 -4.70
N GLY A 243 -2.27 -11.19 -5.55
CA GLY A 243 -2.42 -11.26 -7.00
C GLY A 243 -2.66 -12.66 -7.57
N ARG A 244 -2.80 -13.69 -6.73
CA ARG A 244 -2.87 -15.09 -7.18
C ARG A 244 -4.12 -15.37 -8.03
N PRO A 245 -3.98 -15.84 -9.29
CA PRO A 245 -5.13 -16.32 -10.06
C PRO A 245 -5.66 -17.64 -9.47
N GLY A 246 -6.95 -17.69 -9.17
CA GLY A 246 -7.61 -18.85 -8.55
C GLY A 246 -7.56 -18.85 -7.01
N PRO A 247 -7.98 -19.96 -6.37
CA PRO A 247 -8.05 -20.04 -4.92
C PRO A 247 -6.67 -20.02 -4.26
N LEU A 248 -6.59 -19.39 -3.09
CA LEU A 248 -5.43 -19.45 -2.21
C LEU A 248 -5.27 -20.85 -1.65
N ARG A 249 -4.02 -21.32 -1.51
CA ARG A 249 -3.70 -22.54 -0.78
C ARG A 249 -3.93 -22.36 0.73
N PRO A 250 -4.09 -23.44 1.50
CA PRO A 250 -4.24 -23.35 2.95
C PRO A 250 -3.12 -22.55 3.64
N ASP A 251 -1.85 -22.76 3.25
CA ASP A 251 -0.70 -22.00 3.79
C ASP A 251 -0.75 -20.51 3.44
N GLU A 252 -1.29 -20.16 2.28
CA GLU A 252 -1.49 -18.76 1.87
C GLU A 252 -2.64 -18.11 2.65
N TRP A 253 -3.70 -18.87 2.95
CA TRP A 253 -4.82 -18.42 3.78
C TRP A 253 -4.39 -18.09 5.21
N GLU A 254 -3.53 -18.92 5.81
CA GLU A 254 -2.97 -18.64 7.14
C GLU A 254 -2.23 -17.29 7.17
N LEU A 255 -1.48 -16.96 6.10
CA LEU A 255 -0.84 -15.65 5.99
C LEU A 255 -1.85 -14.53 5.82
N VAL A 256 -2.86 -14.69 4.95
CA VAL A 256 -3.90 -13.67 4.73
C VAL A 256 -4.65 -13.35 6.02
N ARG A 257 -4.97 -14.35 6.84
CA ARG A 257 -5.67 -14.16 8.13
C ARG A 257 -4.91 -13.34 9.16
N LEU A 258 -3.61 -13.13 8.96
CA LEU A 258 -2.78 -12.29 9.85
C LEU A 258 -2.92 -10.80 9.58
N HIS A 259 -3.49 -10.36 8.44
CA HIS A 259 -3.50 -8.94 8.13
C HIS A 259 -4.34 -8.10 9.12
N PRO A 260 -5.50 -8.54 9.66
CA PRO A 260 -6.21 -7.75 10.67
C PRO A 260 -5.44 -7.70 12.00
N TYR A 261 -4.71 -8.76 12.33
CA TYR A 261 -3.78 -8.76 13.46
C TYR A 261 -2.64 -7.76 13.25
N TYR A 262 -2.05 -7.69 12.05
CA TYR A 262 -1.04 -6.68 11.75
C TYR A 262 -1.61 -5.25 11.76
N THR A 263 -2.84 -5.05 11.27
CA THR A 263 -3.57 -3.78 11.42
C THR A 263 -3.63 -3.38 12.89
N ASP A 264 -4.06 -4.28 13.77
CA ASP A 264 -4.13 -4.02 15.22
C ASP A 264 -2.77 -3.62 15.81
N ARG A 265 -1.71 -4.38 15.48
CA ARG A 265 -0.34 -4.13 15.99
C ARG A 265 0.25 -2.79 15.52
N VAL A 266 -0.15 -2.31 14.35
CA VAL A 266 0.30 -1.01 13.83
C VAL A 266 -0.49 0.12 14.48
N LEU A 267 -1.80 -0.04 14.62
CA LEU A 267 -2.67 1.00 15.17
C LEU A 267 -2.60 1.12 16.70
N ASP A 268 -2.20 0.07 17.43
CA ASP A 268 -2.07 0.09 18.89
C ASP A 268 -0.89 0.97 19.41
N ARG A 269 -0.10 1.55 18.50
CA ARG A 269 1.12 2.32 18.81
C ARG A 269 0.85 3.69 19.43
N THR A 270 -0.33 4.27 19.23
CA THR A 270 -0.70 5.55 19.86
C THR A 270 -2.13 5.48 20.38
N PRO A 271 -2.49 6.27 21.43
CA PRO A 271 -3.86 6.29 21.95
C PRO A 271 -4.90 6.64 20.87
N PHE A 272 -4.61 7.63 20.03
CA PHE A 272 -5.48 8.03 18.93
C PHE A 272 -5.75 6.89 17.93
N LEU A 273 -4.69 6.20 17.48
CA LEU A 273 -4.84 5.11 16.51
C LEU A 273 -5.47 3.86 17.15
N ARG A 274 -5.30 3.65 18.45
CA ARG A 274 -5.91 2.52 19.19
C ARG A 274 -7.44 2.57 19.14
N GLU A 275 -8.04 3.76 19.17
CA GLU A 275 -9.49 3.92 18.99
C GLU A 275 -9.95 3.42 17.62
N LEU A 276 -9.18 3.72 16.57
CA LEU A 276 -9.44 3.17 15.22
C LEU A 276 -9.26 1.66 15.19
N SER A 277 -8.23 1.13 15.87
CA SER A 277 -7.93 -0.32 15.90
C SER A 277 -9.12 -1.16 16.39
N ALA A 278 -9.85 -0.67 17.39
CA ALA A 278 -11.01 -1.35 17.96
C ALA A 278 -12.13 -1.61 16.95
N VAL A 279 -12.13 -0.90 15.82
CA VAL A 279 -13.06 -1.07 14.70
C VAL A 279 -12.34 -1.73 13.51
N ALA A 280 -11.23 -1.13 13.09
CA ALA A 280 -10.44 -1.48 11.92
C ALA A 280 -9.95 -2.93 11.93
N SER A 281 -9.49 -3.46 13.07
CA SER A 281 -8.92 -4.81 13.14
C SER A 281 -9.95 -5.95 13.21
N GLN A 282 -11.23 -5.61 13.38
CA GLN A 282 -12.32 -6.58 13.61
C GLN A 282 -13.19 -6.81 12.37
N HIS A 283 -12.88 -6.19 11.23
CA HIS A 283 -13.72 -6.24 10.02
C HIS A 283 -13.87 -7.65 9.39
N HIS A 284 -13.07 -8.63 9.84
CA HIS A 284 -13.18 -10.04 9.44
C HIS A 284 -13.65 -10.98 10.56
N GLU A 285 -14.02 -10.43 11.72
CA GLU A 285 -14.71 -11.18 12.77
C GLU A 285 -16.15 -11.48 12.35
N ARG A 286 -16.75 -12.55 12.91
CA ARG A 286 -18.08 -13.04 12.53
C ARG A 286 -18.93 -13.29 13.77
N LEU A 287 -20.24 -13.07 13.66
CA LEU A 287 -21.17 -13.20 14.81
C LEU A 287 -21.38 -14.66 15.29
N ASP A 288 -20.84 -15.64 14.57
CA ASP A 288 -20.80 -17.05 14.94
C ASP A 288 -19.44 -17.50 15.49
N GLY A 289 -18.47 -16.58 15.61
CA GLY A 289 -17.12 -16.86 16.12
C GLY A 289 -16.18 -17.52 15.11
N SER A 290 -16.64 -17.80 13.87
CA SER A 290 -15.80 -18.41 12.82
C SER A 290 -14.85 -17.42 12.13
N GLY A 291 -14.91 -16.14 12.51
CA GLY A 291 -14.10 -15.06 11.97
C GLY A 291 -12.65 -15.07 12.45
N TYR A 292 -11.89 -14.06 12.03
CA TYR A 292 -10.47 -13.90 12.36
C TYR A 292 -10.15 -12.41 12.53
N SER A 293 -9.10 -12.02 13.26
CA SER A 293 -7.98 -12.84 13.77
C SER A 293 -8.12 -13.37 15.21
N ARG A 294 -9.11 -12.91 15.96
CA ARG A 294 -9.32 -13.26 17.39
C ARG A 294 -10.47 -14.23 17.62
N GLY A 295 -11.38 -14.41 16.64
CA GLY A 295 -12.52 -15.32 16.75
C GLY A 295 -13.56 -14.80 17.75
N ILE A 296 -13.77 -13.49 17.79
CA ILE A 296 -14.70 -12.86 18.74
C ILE A 296 -16.10 -12.75 18.14
N GLU A 297 -17.11 -13.10 18.93
CA GLU A 297 -18.52 -12.98 18.53
C GLU A 297 -19.12 -11.60 18.84
N ARG A 298 -18.54 -10.89 19.82
CA ARG A 298 -19.07 -9.62 20.34
C ARG A 298 -18.28 -8.44 19.79
N MET A 299 -18.66 -8.01 18.59
CA MET A 299 -18.13 -6.79 17.97
C MET A 299 -18.98 -5.56 18.35
N PRO A 300 -18.37 -4.36 18.50
CA PRO A 300 -19.10 -3.12 18.63
C PRO A 300 -19.84 -2.78 17.32
N LYS A 301 -20.93 -1.99 17.39
CA LYS A 301 -21.75 -1.64 16.21
C LYS A 301 -20.93 -1.08 15.04
N PRO A 302 -19.95 -0.16 15.23
CA PRO A 302 -19.11 0.32 14.13
C PRO A 302 -18.35 -0.81 13.43
N ALA A 303 -17.76 -1.76 14.17
CA ALA A 303 -17.01 -2.86 13.54
C ALA A 303 -17.91 -3.75 12.65
N ARG A 304 -19.18 -3.94 13.05
CA ARG A 304 -20.17 -4.69 12.24
C ARG A 304 -20.53 -3.96 10.94
N ILE A 305 -20.69 -2.64 11.01
CA ILE A 305 -20.93 -1.79 9.82
C ILE A 305 -19.73 -1.84 8.89
N LEU A 306 -18.51 -1.70 9.43
CA LEU A 306 -17.29 -1.77 8.64
C LEU A 306 -17.13 -3.13 7.96
N ALA A 307 -17.38 -4.23 8.68
CA ALA A 307 -17.35 -5.58 8.12
C ALA A 307 -18.36 -5.75 6.97
N ALA A 308 -19.60 -5.28 7.13
CA ALA A 308 -20.60 -5.34 6.07
C ALA A 308 -20.21 -4.47 4.86
N ALA A 309 -19.66 -3.28 5.08
CA ALA A 309 -19.19 -2.37 4.04
C ALA A 309 -18.01 -2.97 3.26
N ASP A 310 -17.01 -3.54 3.94
CA ASP A 310 -15.88 -4.22 3.32
C ASP A 310 -16.34 -5.41 2.45
N VAL A 311 -17.16 -6.31 3.02
CA VAL A 311 -17.68 -7.48 2.31
C VAL A 311 -18.46 -7.07 1.05
N TYR A 312 -19.34 -6.06 1.15
CA TYR A 312 -20.06 -5.53 0.00
C TYR A 312 -19.11 -4.96 -1.05
N HIS A 313 -18.20 -4.07 -0.62
CA HIS A 313 -17.30 -3.38 -1.53
C HIS A 313 -16.39 -4.36 -2.25
N ALA A 314 -15.83 -5.33 -1.53
CA ALA A 314 -15.03 -6.42 -2.07
C ALA A 314 -15.81 -7.26 -3.10
N MET A 315 -17.09 -7.57 -2.88
CA MET A 315 -17.94 -8.28 -3.85
C MET A 315 -18.12 -7.50 -5.16
N ARG A 316 -18.20 -6.18 -5.08
CA ARG A 316 -18.36 -5.26 -6.21
C ARG A 316 -17.07 -4.99 -6.98
N GLU A 317 -15.94 -5.43 -6.45
CA GLU A 317 -14.63 -5.32 -7.09
C GLU A 317 -14.29 -6.59 -7.88
N ARG A 318 -13.49 -6.41 -8.94
CA ARG A 318 -12.83 -7.53 -9.60
C ARG A 318 -11.71 -8.04 -8.70
N ARG A 319 -11.55 -9.36 -8.65
CA ARG A 319 -10.43 -10.03 -7.97
C ARG A 319 -9.68 -10.89 -8.98
N PRO A 320 -8.42 -11.28 -8.71
CA PRO A 320 -7.67 -12.14 -9.63
C PRO A 320 -8.40 -13.45 -9.97
N HIS A 321 -9.22 -13.96 -9.06
CA HIS A 321 -9.92 -15.24 -9.16
C HIS A 321 -11.41 -15.12 -9.50
N ARG A 322 -11.99 -13.91 -9.57
CA ARG A 322 -13.41 -13.72 -9.91
C ARG A 322 -13.73 -12.33 -10.49
N PRO A 323 -14.73 -12.21 -11.37
CA PRO A 323 -15.26 -10.91 -11.74
C PRO A 323 -15.96 -10.22 -10.56
N ALA A 324 -16.24 -8.93 -10.74
CA ALA A 324 -17.11 -8.16 -9.87
C ALA A 324 -18.55 -8.69 -9.96
N LEU A 325 -19.23 -8.85 -8.82
CA LEU A 325 -20.65 -9.19 -8.76
C LEU A 325 -21.50 -7.97 -9.14
N THR A 326 -22.72 -8.20 -9.63
CA THR A 326 -23.75 -7.15 -9.80
C THR A 326 -24.26 -6.66 -8.43
N PRO A 327 -24.90 -5.47 -8.32
CA PRO A 327 -25.42 -5.00 -7.04
C PRO A 327 -26.41 -5.99 -6.42
N GLN A 328 -27.29 -6.56 -7.25
CA GLN A 328 -28.30 -7.53 -6.83
C GLN A 328 -27.66 -8.84 -6.33
N ALA A 329 -26.62 -9.33 -7.02
CA ALA A 329 -25.91 -10.53 -6.60
C ALA A 329 -25.14 -10.30 -5.28
N ALA A 330 -24.52 -9.13 -5.13
CA ALA A 330 -23.83 -8.75 -3.89
C ALA A 330 -24.81 -8.63 -2.71
N ALA A 331 -25.98 -7.99 -2.90
CA ALA A 331 -27.02 -7.90 -1.89
C ALA A 331 -27.57 -9.28 -1.49
N THR A 332 -27.81 -10.15 -2.46
CA THR A 332 -28.25 -11.54 -2.22
C THR A 332 -27.23 -12.29 -1.35
N GLN A 333 -25.94 -12.16 -1.68
CA GLN A 333 -24.88 -12.81 -0.90
C GLN A 333 -24.78 -12.23 0.51
N LEU A 334 -24.89 -10.91 0.70
CA LEU A 334 -24.92 -10.32 2.05
C LEU A 334 -26.06 -10.86 2.91
N HIS A 335 -27.27 -10.99 2.37
CA HIS A 335 -28.38 -11.60 3.11
C HIS A 335 -28.11 -13.07 3.46
N ALA A 336 -27.39 -13.82 2.61
CA ALA A 336 -26.95 -15.17 2.94
C ALA A 336 -25.92 -15.18 4.09
N GLU A 337 -24.98 -14.22 4.13
CA GLU A 337 -24.04 -14.06 5.25
C GLU A 337 -24.76 -13.70 6.56
N VAL A 338 -25.85 -12.95 6.51
CA VAL A 338 -26.72 -12.69 7.68
C VAL A 338 -27.41 -13.98 8.12
N GLY A 339 -28.00 -14.74 7.20
CA GLY A 339 -28.63 -16.03 7.50
C GLY A 339 -27.67 -17.06 8.10
N ALA A 340 -26.41 -17.04 7.69
CA ALA A 340 -25.33 -17.85 8.26
C ALA A 340 -24.76 -17.30 9.58
N ARG A 341 -25.27 -16.16 10.07
CA ARG A 341 -24.74 -15.44 11.25
C ARG A 341 -23.28 -15.01 11.12
N HIS A 342 -22.79 -14.78 9.91
CA HIS A 342 -21.47 -14.17 9.73
C HIS A 342 -21.54 -12.64 9.91
N LEU A 343 -22.59 -12.01 9.37
CA LEU A 343 -22.80 -10.55 9.42
C LEU A 343 -24.05 -10.15 10.21
N ASP A 344 -24.06 -8.91 10.71
CA ASP A 344 -25.20 -8.30 11.41
C ASP A 344 -26.25 -7.79 10.42
N GLY A 345 -27.51 -8.15 10.62
CA GLY A 345 -28.60 -7.76 9.73
C GLY A 345 -28.79 -6.25 9.63
N ASN A 346 -28.76 -5.53 10.76
CA ASN A 346 -28.94 -4.07 10.77
C ASN A 346 -27.77 -3.36 10.07
N ALA A 347 -26.55 -3.89 10.23
CA ALA A 347 -25.37 -3.37 9.52
C ALA A 347 -25.48 -3.58 8.01
N VAL A 348 -25.93 -4.77 7.57
CA VAL A 348 -26.15 -5.08 6.15
C VAL A 348 -27.24 -4.18 5.56
N ASP A 349 -28.36 -4.01 6.25
CA ASP A 349 -29.45 -3.14 5.79
C ASP A 349 -28.99 -1.69 5.64
N ALA A 350 -28.25 -1.17 6.61
CA ALA A 350 -27.68 0.19 6.54
C ALA A 350 -26.72 0.37 5.37
N VAL A 351 -25.88 -0.64 5.07
CA VAL A 351 -24.97 -0.61 3.91
C VAL A 351 -25.75 -0.64 2.59
N LEU A 352 -26.76 -1.49 2.48
CA LEU A 352 -27.58 -1.60 1.26
C LEU A 352 -28.37 -0.32 0.99
N GLU A 353 -28.93 0.30 2.02
CA GLU A 353 -29.63 1.59 1.91
C GLU A 353 -28.66 2.74 1.58
N ALA A 354 -27.46 2.75 2.18
CA ALA A 354 -26.41 3.71 1.85
C ALA A 354 -25.96 3.62 0.37
N VAL A 355 -25.97 2.43 -0.21
CA VAL A 355 -25.68 2.22 -1.64
C VAL A 355 -26.84 2.69 -2.52
N ALA A 356 -28.08 2.49 -2.09
CA ALA A 356 -29.27 2.89 -2.84
C ALA A 356 -29.41 4.42 -2.93
N ASN A 357 -28.93 5.13 -1.91
CA ASN A 357 -29.00 6.59 -1.80
C ASN A 357 -27.62 7.25 -1.83
N PRO A 358 -26.81 7.08 -2.89
CA PRO A 358 -25.43 7.54 -2.90
C PRO A 358 -25.37 9.06 -2.74
N VAL A 359 -24.51 9.56 -1.85
CA VAL A 359 -24.20 10.99 -1.79
C VAL A 359 -23.51 11.39 -3.10
N PRO A 360 -24.04 12.39 -3.84
CA PRO A 360 -23.38 12.87 -5.05
C PRO A 360 -21.96 13.36 -4.73
N THR A 361 -20.97 12.77 -5.37
CA THR A 361 -19.61 13.29 -5.40
C THR A 361 -19.37 13.83 -6.80
N ASP A 362 -19.13 15.13 -6.92
CA ASP A 362 -18.72 15.71 -8.20
C ASP A 362 -17.34 15.16 -8.55
N LEU A 363 -17.19 14.62 -9.77
CA LEU A 363 -15.86 14.32 -10.29
C LEU A 363 -15.14 15.65 -10.51
N PRO A 364 -13.98 15.88 -9.89
CA PRO A 364 -13.29 17.14 -10.07
C PRO A 364 -12.77 17.27 -11.51
N THR A 365 -12.96 18.45 -12.09
CA THR A 365 -12.29 18.84 -13.33
C THR A 365 -10.79 18.89 -13.09
N ILE A 366 -10.00 18.19 -13.91
CA ILE A 366 -8.54 18.25 -13.86
C ILE A 366 -8.08 19.29 -14.88
N PRO A 367 -7.53 20.44 -14.46
CA PRO A 367 -7.02 21.44 -15.38
C PRO A 367 -5.96 20.85 -16.32
N GLY A 368 -6.06 21.17 -17.61
CA GLY A 368 -5.11 20.73 -18.62
C GLY A 368 -5.37 19.34 -19.23
N LEU A 369 -6.31 18.55 -18.70
CA LEU A 369 -6.70 17.27 -19.30
C LEU A 369 -8.04 17.37 -20.03
N THR A 370 -8.13 16.72 -21.18
CA THR A 370 -9.39 16.50 -21.90
C THR A 370 -10.24 15.43 -21.19
N ALA A 371 -11.55 15.40 -21.46
CA ALA A 371 -12.44 14.38 -20.90
C ALA A 371 -12.02 12.94 -21.25
N ALA A 372 -11.45 12.74 -22.45
CA ALA A 372 -10.92 11.45 -22.87
C ALA A 372 -9.66 11.06 -22.07
N GLU A 373 -8.76 12.01 -21.80
CA GLU A 373 -7.57 11.81 -20.98
C GLU A 373 -7.92 11.57 -19.51
N VAL A 374 -8.92 12.26 -18.97
CA VAL A 374 -9.48 11.95 -17.65
C VAL A 374 -10.03 10.53 -17.64
N GLY A 375 -10.74 10.10 -18.68
CA GLY A 375 -11.20 8.72 -18.84
C GLY A 375 -10.06 7.70 -18.79
N VAL A 376 -8.96 7.95 -19.51
CA VAL A 376 -7.75 7.11 -19.46
C VAL A 376 -7.14 7.09 -18.05
N LEU A 377 -7.01 8.26 -17.41
CA LEU A 377 -6.44 8.40 -16.06
C LEU A 377 -7.27 7.67 -14.99
N ILE A 378 -8.61 7.68 -15.11
CA ILE A 378 -9.49 6.90 -14.25
C ILE A 378 -9.20 5.40 -14.39
N GLU A 379 -9.02 4.90 -15.61
CA GLU A 379 -8.73 3.48 -15.82
C GLU A 379 -7.30 3.09 -15.42
N VAL A 380 -6.33 4.01 -15.51
CA VAL A 380 -5.00 3.86 -14.88
C VAL A 380 -5.12 3.75 -13.36
N GLY A 381 -5.92 4.64 -12.75
CA GLY A 381 -6.26 4.59 -11.34
C GLY A 381 -6.92 3.26 -10.94
N ARG A 382 -7.67 2.61 -11.84
CA ARG A 382 -8.25 1.26 -11.63
C ARG A 382 -7.24 0.11 -11.80
N GLY A 383 -5.96 0.41 -11.98
CA GLY A 383 -4.91 -0.61 -12.11
C GLY A 383 -4.94 -1.41 -13.41
N ARG A 384 -5.71 -0.98 -14.42
CA ARG A 384 -5.82 -1.68 -15.71
C ARG A 384 -4.56 -1.53 -16.52
N ASP A 385 -4.25 -2.49 -17.41
CA ASP A 385 -3.20 -2.33 -18.41
C ASP A 385 -3.69 -1.54 -19.65
N ASN A 386 -2.77 -1.08 -20.51
CA ASN A 386 -3.14 -0.24 -21.67
C ASN A 386 -4.07 -0.96 -22.68
N LYS A 387 -4.01 -2.29 -22.78
CA LYS A 387 -4.93 -3.07 -23.64
C LYS A 387 -6.32 -3.15 -23.02
N GLU A 388 -6.41 -3.26 -21.71
CA GLU A 388 -7.67 -3.25 -20.97
C GLU A 388 -8.32 -1.87 -20.98
N ILE A 389 -7.54 -0.79 -20.83
CA ILE A 389 -8.00 0.59 -20.99
C ILE A 389 -8.56 0.77 -22.38
N GLY A 390 -7.80 0.36 -23.41
CA GLY A 390 -8.24 0.44 -24.80
C GLY A 390 -9.57 -0.27 -25.04
N ARG A 391 -9.71 -1.50 -24.55
CA ARG A 391 -10.99 -2.25 -24.60
C ARG A 391 -12.13 -1.56 -23.87
N THR A 392 -11.85 -0.92 -22.73
CA THR A 392 -12.87 -0.26 -21.90
C THR A 392 -13.36 1.05 -22.51
N LEU A 393 -12.45 1.81 -23.13
CA LEU A 393 -12.72 3.15 -23.67
C LEU A 393 -12.94 3.15 -25.20
N GLY A 394 -12.88 1.99 -25.85
CA GLY A 394 -12.98 1.89 -27.31
C GLY A 394 -11.78 2.49 -28.06
N LEU A 395 -10.59 2.44 -27.45
CA LEU A 395 -9.34 2.98 -28.00
C LEU A 395 -8.37 1.87 -28.38
N ALA A 396 -7.53 2.08 -29.40
CA ALA A 396 -6.39 1.21 -29.65
C ALA A 396 -5.32 1.40 -28.55
N ALA A 397 -4.60 0.33 -28.18
CA ALA A 397 -3.57 0.42 -27.13
C ALA A 397 -2.51 1.51 -27.42
N LYS A 398 -2.14 1.71 -28.69
CA LYS A 398 -1.21 2.77 -29.12
C LYS A 398 -1.76 4.18 -28.89
N GLN A 399 -3.08 4.37 -28.98
CA GLN A 399 -3.71 5.66 -28.66
C GLN A 399 -3.66 5.90 -27.15
N VAL A 400 -3.89 4.87 -26.33
CA VAL A 400 -3.72 4.94 -24.88
C VAL A 400 -2.28 5.34 -24.52
N ASP A 401 -1.27 4.72 -25.16
CA ASP A 401 0.14 5.07 -24.96
C ASP A 401 0.40 6.56 -25.27
N GLY A 402 -0.12 7.05 -26.40
CA GLY A 402 0.01 8.46 -26.80
C GLY A 402 -0.66 9.42 -25.82
N MET A 403 -1.84 9.06 -25.29
CA MET A 403 -2.53 9.86 -24.28
C MET A 403 -1.77 9.86 -22.95
N LEU A 404 -1.21 8.74 -22.52
CA LEU A 404 -0.40 8.68 -21.29
C LEU A 404 0.85 9.55 -21.38
N ALA A 405 1.47 9.63 -22.56
CA ALA A 405 2.61 10.53 -22.80
C ALA A 405 2.26 12.03 -22.67
N SER A 406 0.99 12.39 -22.88
CA SER A 406 0.44 13.75 -22.66
C SER A 406 0.03 13.96 -21.20
N ILE A 407 -0.65 12.98 -20.61
CA ILE A 407 -1.19 13.04 -19.23
C ILE A 407 -0.07 13.21 -18.22
N TYR A 408 0.99 12.40 -18.30
CA TYR A 408 2.05 12.33 -17.28
C TYR A 408 2.72 13.70 -17.03
N PRO A 409 3.27 14.39 -18.07
CA PRO A 409 3.79 15.74 -17.90
C PRO A 409 2.76 16.73 -17.36
N THR A 410 1.51 16.64 -17.83
CA THR A 410 0.44 17.58 -17.47
C THR A 410 0.10 17.53 -15.98
N ILE A 411 0.10 16.34 -15.39
CA ILE A 411 -0.16 16.15 -13.95
C ILE A 411 1.11 16.14 -13.10
N GLY A 412 2.28 16.40 -13.71
CA GLY A 412 3.56 16.48 -13.01
C GLY A 412 4.10 15.16 -12.48
N VAL A 413 3.73 14.03 -13.11
CA VAL A 413 4.22 12.69 -12.73
C VAL A 413 4.97 12.05 -13.89
N GLY A 414 5.91 11.17 -13.58
CA GLY A 414 6.74 10.47 -14.56
C GLY A 414 6.45 8.98 -14.67
N THR A 415 5.56 8.44 -13.83
CA THR A 415 5.34 7.00 -13.72
C THR A 415 3.85 6.65 -13.64
N ARG A 416 3.53 5.38 -13.91
CA ARG A 416 2.15 4.88 -13.76
C ARG A 416 1.71 4.88 -12.31
N ALA A 417 2.60 4.51 -11.38
CA ALA A 417 2.31 4.55 -9.95
C ALA A 417 1.99 5.98 -9.49
N GLY A 418 2.76 6.98 -9.96
CA GLY A 418 2.48 8.39 -9.74
C GLY A 418 1.14 8.82 -10.30
N ALA A 419 0.80 8.42 -11.53
CA ALA A 419 -0.51 8.71 -12.13
C ALA A 419 -1.68 8.05 -11.38
N THR A 420 -1.51 6.81 -10.90
CA THR A 420 -2.49 6.12 -10.05
C THR A 420 -2.70 6.88 -8.73
N LEU A 421 -1.62 7.26 -8.04
CA LEU A 421 -1.70 8.04 -6.80
C LEU A 421 -2.37 9.40 -7.01
N TYR A 422 -2.05 10.09 -8.10
CA TYR A 422 -2.70 11.35 -8.48
C TYR A 422 -4.22 11.17 -8.68
N ALA A 423 -4.62 10.09 -9.37
CA ALA A 423 -6.04 9.79 -9.60
C ALA A 423 -6.81 9.50 -8.30
N LEU A 424 -6.17 8.81 -7.34
CA LEU A 424 -6.72 8.57 -6.00
C LEU A 424 -6.83 9.86 -5.20
N GLU A 425 -5.80 10.69 -5.19
CA GLU A 425 -5.76 11.99 -4.48
C GLU A 425 -6.93 12.89 -4.92
N ARG A 426 -7.16 12.96 -6.24
CA ARG A 426 -8.22 13.75 -6.86
C ARG A 426 -9.60 13.08 -6.82
N ARG A 427 -9.77 11.91 -6.20
CA ARG A 427 -11.07 11.22 -6.11
C ARG A 427 -11.76 10.98 -7.46
N ILE A 428 -10.97 10.85 -8.54
CA ILE A 428 -11.53 10.61 -9.88
C ILE A 428 -11.78 9.13 -10.14
N VAL A 429 -11.14 8.23 -9.39
CA VAL A 429 -11.47 6.80 -9.39
C VAL A 429 -12.76 6.61 -8.58
N PRO A 430 -13.91 6.28 -9.21
CA PRO A 430 -15.18 6.20 -8.48
C PRO A 430 -15.12 5.06 -7.45
N THR A 431 -15.24 5.42 -6.18
CA THR A 431 -15.30 4.52 -5.00
C THR A 431 -16.63 3.76 -4.90
N ILE A 432 -17.63 4.13 -5.69
CA ILE A 432 -18.86 3.37 -5.84
C ILE A 432 -19.04 3.11 -7.34
N VAL A 433 -19.02 1.84 -7.73
CA VAL A 433 -19.43 1.44 -9.08
C VAL A 433 -20.94 1.71 -9.18
N ARG A 434 -21.30 2.94 -9.56
CA ARG A 434 -22.66 3.28 -10.01
C ARG A 434 -23.05 2.25 -11.06
N ALA A 435 -24.27 1.71 -10.94
CA ALA A 435 -24.84 0.95 -12.04
C ALA A 435 -24.81 1.84 -13.28
N SER A 436 -24.11 1.43 -14.34
CA SER A 436 -24.18 2.14 -15.62
C SER A 436 -25.64 2.18 -16.05
N PRO A 437 -26.20 3.34 -16.45
CA PRO A 437 -27.58 3.41 -16.92
C PRO A 437 -27.82 2.73 -18.27
N HIS A 438 -26.84 2.01 -18.83
CA HIS A 438 -26.94 1.35 -20.14
C HIS A 438 -26.57 -0.13 -20.04
N SER A 439 -27.49 -0.93 -19.49
CA SER A 439 -27.62 -2.34 -19.86
C SER A 439 -29.08 -2.66 -20.18
N GLY A 440 -29.65 -1.89 -21.11
CA GLY A 440 -30.86 -2.26 -21.83
C GLY A 440 -30.56 -3.38 -22.83
N ALA A 441 -30.14 -4.55 -22.35
CA ALA A 441 -30.18 -5.77 -23.15
C ALA A 441 -31.59 -6.33 -23.04
N ARG A 442 -32.37 -6.11 -24.12
CA ARG A 442 -33.70 -6.67 -24.33
C ARG A 442 -33.69 -8.16 -24.00
N SER A 443 -34.46 -8.53 -22.98
CA SER A 443 -34.94 -9.90 -22.81
C SER A 443 -35.69 -10.31 -24.09
N ARG A 444 -35.11 -11.27 -24.81
CA ARG A 444 -35.83 -12.17 -25.71
C ARG A 444 -35.54 -13.58 -25.20
N TYR A 445 -36.51 -14.46 -25.40
CA TYR A 445 -36.73 -15.79 -24.80
C TYR A 445 -37.41 -15.68 -23.41
N ALA A 446 -38.70 -15.96 -23.15
CA ALA A 446 -39.72 -16.80 -23.80
C ALA A 446 -39.17 -18.14 -24.29
N ASP A 447 -39.01 -19.11 -23.39
CA ASP A 447 -40.01 -20.10 -22.98
C ASP A 447 -39.54 -20.81 -21.70
#